data_AF-A0A352PJ02-F1
#
_entry.id   AF-A0A352PJ02-F1
#
_cell.length_a   1.000
_cell.length_b   1.000
_cell.length_c   1.000
_cell.angle_alpha   90.00
_cell.angle_beta   90.00
_cell.angle_gamma   90.00
#
_symmetry.space_group_name_H-M   'P 1'
#
loop_
_entity.id
_entity.type
_entity.pdbx_description
1 polymer ?
#
loop_
_entity_poly.entity_id
_entity_poly.type
_entity_poly.pdbx_seq_one_letter_code
_entity_poly.pdbx_strand_id
1 'polypeptide(L)'
;MNKQEKTSPILRPSRWLLWLILRPIFPYLRHYILALPFLKHSERQKFIIGHLANGRTYDELLEHLKTQGFGNHFIAWIDKDEKISLRKFDGKDRQYHLRIFKDGEIRGHNEYTPESHPIWHLQEVDLISKREDFQKFLNGWIVPAPISEPNPEK
;
A
#
# COMPACT_ATOMS: atom_id res chain seq x y z
N MET A 1 -35.82 -24.51 -1.25
CA MET A 1 -35.61 -23.90 0.08
C MET A 1 -34.18 -24.16 0.50
N ASN A 2 -33.49 -23.09 0.91
CA ASN A 2 -32.07 -22.94 1.22
C ASN A 2 -31.47 -23.98 2.18
N LYS A 3 -30.18 -24.30 1.98
CA LYS A 3 -29.10 -23.83 2.88
C LYS A 3 -27.72 -24.11 2.27
N GLN A 4 -27.12 -23.06 1.69
CA GLN A 4 -25.67 -23.01 1.53
C GLN A 4 -25.05 -22.83 2.92
N GLU A 5 -24.18 -23.78 3.31
CA GLU A 5 -23.38 -23.69 4.52
C GLU A 5 -22.37 -22.55 4.38
N LYS A 6 -22.59 -21.48 5.15
CA LYS A 6 -21.60 -20.43 5.37
C LYS A 6 -20.58 -20.95 6.38
N THR A 7 -19.45 -21.47 5.93
CA THR A 7 -18.29 -21.65 6.80
C THR A 7 -17.59 -20.29 6.95
N SER A 8 -17.73 -19.68 8.11
CA SER A 8 -16.93 -18.51 8.49
C SER A 8 -15.49 -18.97 8.75
N PRO A 9 -14.46 -18.33 8.17
CA PRO A 9 -13.09 -18.69 8.52
C PRO A 9 -12.78 -18.14 9.90
N ILE A 10 -12.71 -19.04 10.87
CA ILE A 10 -12.11 -18.80 12.19
C ILE A 10 -10.67 -18.36 11.93
N LEU A 11 -10.38 -17.08 12.15
CA LEU A 11 -9.01 -16.58 12.18
C LEU A 11 -8.27 -17.33 13.28
N ARG A 12 -7.28 -18.17 12.89
CA ARG A 12 -6.49 -18.96 13.84
C ARG A 12 -5.76 -18.02 14.81
N PRO A 13 -5.98 -18.12 16.13
CA PRO A 13 -5.49 -17.15 17.12
C PRO A 13 -3.96 -16.96 17.14
N SER A 14 -3.20 -17.98 16.73
CA SER A 14 -1.73 -17.92 16.66
C SER A 14 -1.20 -16.90 15.64
N ARG A 15 -1.90 -16.71 14.52
CA ARG A 15 -1.52 -15.72 13.50
C ARG A 15 -1.73 -14.28 13.98
N TRP A 16 -2.80 -14.05 14.74
CA TRP A 16 -3.09 -12.72 15.29
C TRP A 16 -2.04 -12.28 16.30
N LEU A 17 -1.62 -13.18 17.20
CA LEU A 17 -0.58 -12.88 18.19
C LEU A 17 0.78 -12.57 17.54
N LEU A 18 1.14 -13.31 16.49
CA LEU A 18 2.34 -13.03 15.70
C LEU A 18 2.32 -11.59 15.15
N TRP A 19 1.18 -11.15 14.60
CA TRP A 19 1.06 -9.81 14.05
C TRP A 19 1.08 -8.70 15.11
N LEU A 20 0.58 -8.95 16.32
CA LEU A 20 0.71 -8.01 17.43
C LEU A 20 2.17 -7.75 17.81
N ILE A 21 3.03 -8.76 17.68
CA ILE A 21 4.46 -8.64 17.98
C ILE A 21 5.21 -8.04 16.79
N LEU A 22 4.95 -8.52 15.57
CA LEU A 22 5.68 -8.07 14.39
C LEU A 22 5.37 -6.62 14.01
N ARG A 23 4.12 -6.17 14.09
CA ARG A 23 3.73 -4.81 13.68
C ARG A 23 4.55 -3.68 14.33
N PRO A 24 4.71 -3.62 15.67
CA PRO A 24 5.51 -2.58 16.31
C PRO A 24 7.02 -2.75 16.09
N ILE A 25 7.50 -3.97 15.88
CA ILE A 25 8.93 -4.28 15.73
C ILE A 25 9.42 -4.04 14.29
N PHE A 26 8.57 -4.33 13.30
CA PHE A 26 8.93 -4.31 11.88
C PHE A 26 9.53 -2.98 11.40
N PRO A 27 9.03 -1.79 11.77
CA PRO A 27 9.63 -0.52 11.37
C PRO A 27 11.12 -0.44 11.73
N TYR A 28 11.50 -0.91 12.92
CA TYR A 28 12.89 -0.93 13.37
C TYR A 28 13.72 -1.96 12.59
N LEU A 29 13.22 -3.19 12.46
CA LEU A 29 13.90 -4.26 11.69
C LEU A 29 14.14 -3.83 10.24
N ARG A 30 13.15 -3.20 9.61
CA ARG A 30 13.24 -2.68 8.25
C ARG A 30 14.39 -1.70 8.07
N HIS A 31 14.62 -0.80 9.03
CA HIS A 31 15.75 0.13 8.96
C HIS A 31 17.10 -0.59 8.96
N TYR A 32 17.25 -1.65 9.76
CA TYR A 32 18.46 -2.46 9.78
C TYR A 32 18.64 -3.27 8.48
N ILE A 33 17.54 -3.81 7.93
CA ILE A 33 17.57 -4.57 6.68
C ILE A 33 17.91 -3.67 5.48
N LEU A 34 17.33 -2.46 5.41
CA LEU A 34 17.62 -1.47 4.37
C LEU A 34 19.02 -0.85 4.48
N ALA A 35 19.65 -0.91 5.66
CA ALA A 35 21.04 -0.48 5.85
C ALA A 35 22.06 -1.47 5.26
N LEU A 36 21.63 -2.68 4.90
CA LEU A 36 22.50 -3.67 4.27
C LEU A 36 22.73 -3.29 2.80
N PRO A 37 23.99 -3.09 2.35
CA PRO A 37 24.30 -2.51 1.04
C PRO A 37 23.90 -3.37 -0.17
N PHE A 38 23.58 -4.65 0.05
CA PHE A 38 23.12 -5.60 -0.98
C PHE A 38 21.60 -5.65 -1.13
N LEU A 39 20.83 -5.05 -0.21
CA LEU A 39 19.38 -4.95 -0.28
C LEU A 39 18.99 -3.52 -0.68
N LYS A 40 19.30 -3.14 -1.92
CA LYS A 40 18.89 -1.85 -2.48
C LYS A 40 17.41 -1.87 -2.86
N HIS A 41 16.56 -1.58 -1.88
CA HIS A 41 15.21 -1.11 -2.15
C HIS A 41 15.23 0.43 -2.09
N SER A 42 15.70 1.06 -3.17
CA SER A 42 15.96 2.51 -3.19
C SER A 42 15.22 3.27 -4.29
N GLU A 43 14.50 2.58 -5.16
CA GLU A 43 13.76 3.20 -6.26
C GLU A 43 12.29 3.29 -5.91
N ARG A 44 11.62 4.31 -6.45
CA ARG A 44 10.17 4.44 -6.31
C ARG A 44 9.48 3.37 -7.13
N GLN A 45 8.50 2.67 -6.57
CA GLN A 45 7.72 1.65 -7.30
C GLN A 45 7.03 2.22 -8.55
N LYS A 46 6.91 1.46 -9.62
CA LYS A 46 6.49 1.93 -10.97
C LYS A 46 5.05 2.47 -11.12
N PHE A 47 4.19 2.35 -10.11
CA PHE A 47 2.74 2.61 -10.25
C PHE A 47 2.36 4.06 -9.98
N ILE A 48 2.72 4.96 -10.89
CA ILE A 48 2.38 6.39 -10.76
C ILE A 48 0.86 6.59 -10.93
N ILE A 49 0.25 7.33 -10.01
CA ILE A 49 -1.16 7.73 -10.07
C ILE A 49 -1.28 9.18 -10.56
N GLY A 50 -0.52 10.08 -9.94
CA GLY A 50 -0.57 11.50 -10.29
C GLY A 50 0.25 12.34 -9.31
N HIS A 51 -0.03 13.63 -9.29
CA HIS A 51 0.57 14.58 -8.35
C HIS A 51 -0.51 15.30 -7.57
N LEU A 52 -0.20 15.73 -6.36
CA LEU A 52 -1.09 16.56 -5.56
C LEU A 52 -1.51 17.81 -6.36
N ALA A 53 -2.81 18.13 -6.36
CA ALA A 53 -3.31 19.31 -7.05
C ALA A 53 -2.82 20.61 -6.40
N ASN A 54 -2.62 21.64 -7.21
CA ASN A 54 -2.18 22.96 -6.73
C ASN A 54 -3.14 23.52 -5.67
N GLY A 55 -2.58 24.05 -4.59
CA GLY A 55 -3.35 24.61 -3.48
C GLY A 55 -3.95 23.57 -2.51
N ARG A 56 -3.70 22.27 -2.72
CA ARG A 56 -4.00 21.23 -1.73
C ARG A 56 -2.79 20.96 -0.84
N THR A 57 -3.04 20.54 0.39
CA THR A 57 -1.99 20.13 1.33
C THR A 57 -2.00 18.62 1.57
N TYR A 58 -0.87 18.09 2.06
CA TYR A 58 -0.76 16.68 2.43
C TYR A 58 -1.70 16.30 3.58
N ASP A 59 -1.87 17.19 4.55
CA ASP A 59 -2.70 16.92 5.73
C ASP A 59 -4.17 16.82 5.33
N GLU A 60 -4.66 17.72 4.48
CA GLU A 60 -6.02 17.65 3.94
C GLU A 60 -6.24 16.37 3.11
N LEU A 61 -5.28 15.99 2.27
CA LEU A 61 -5.35 14.75 1.51
C LEU A 61 -5.37 13.53 2.43
N LEU A 62 -4.56 13.52 3.49
CA LEU A 62 -4.51 12.44 4.47
C LEU A 62 -5.86 12.31 5.20
N GLU A 63 -6.46 13.41 5.64
CA GLU A 63 -7.78 13.40 6.26
C GLU A 63 -8.84 12.89 5.28
N HIS A 64 -8.83 13.34 4.03
CA HIS A 64 -9.72 12.80 3.00
C HIS A 64 -9.55 11.29 2.83
N LEU A 65 -8.32 10.79 2.69
CA LEU A 65 -8.05 9.36 2.54
C LEU A 65 -8.47 8.54 3.77
N LYS A 66 -8.33 9.09 4.98
CA LYS A 66 -8.87 8.47 6.20
C LYS A 66 -10.39 8.32 6.14
N THR A 67 -11.13 9.32 5.64
CA THR A 67 -12.59 9.18 5.44
C THR A 67 -12.93 8.08 4.43
N GLN A 68 -12.04 7.83 3.47
CA GLN A 68 -12.15 6.74 2.50
C GLN A 68 -11.71 5.38 3.09
N GLY A 69 -11.30 5.31 4.36
CA GLY A 69 -10.89 4.08 5.03
C GLY A 69 -9.44 3.68 4.79
N PHE A 70 -8.59 4.60 4.35
CA PHE A 70 -7.14 4.39 4.40
C PHE A 70 -6.60 4.59 5.81
N GLY A 71 -5.60 3.81 6.18
CA GLY A 71 -4.85 3.95 7.42
C GLY A 71 -3.35 3.74 7.18
N ASN A 72 -2.53 4.01 8.20
CA ASN A 72 -1.09 3.88 8.08
C ASN A 72 -0.65 2.45 7.73
N HIS A 73 0.32 2.33 6.83
CA HIS A 73 0.91 1.05 6.45
C HIS A 73 2.31 0.90 7.06
N PHE A 74 2.41 0.11 8.13
CA PHE A 74 3.65 -0.05 8.89
C PHE A 74 4.57 -1.16 8.40
N ILE A 75 4.02 -2.19 7.75
CA ILE A 75 4.76 -3.34 7.22
C ILE A 75 4.82 -3.19 5.71
N ALA A 76 5.77 -2.40 5.23
CA ALA A 76 6.08 -2.19 3.82
C ALA A 76 7.52 -1.69 3.72
N TRP A 77 8.14 -1.69 2.54
CA TRP A 77 9.41 -0.97 2.36
C TRP A 77 9.21 0.57 2.39
N ILE A 78 10.29 1.33 2.57
CA ILE A 78 10.27 2.79 2.45
C ILE A 78 10.94 3.16 1.13
N ASP A 79 10.22 3.85 0.26
CA ASP A 79 10.80 4.36 -0.98
C ASP A 79 11.60 5.64 -0.73
N LYS A 80 12.55 5.93 -1.63
CA LYS A 80 13.27 7.20 -1.59
C LYS A 80 12.31 8.38 -1.69
N ASP A 81 12.44 9.30 -0.73
CA ASP A 81 11.61 10.49 -0.56
C ASP A 81 10.13 10.24 -0.25
N GLU A 82 9.78 9.02 0.18
CA GLU A 82 8.46 8.71 0.74
C GLU A 82 8.19 9.58 1.98
N LYS A 83 7.02 10.20 2.03
CA LYS A 83 6.53 11.01 3.16
C LYS A 83 5.44 10.27 3.92
N ILE A 84 4.51 9.65 3.21
CA ILE A 84 3.32 8.98 3.75
C ILE A 84 3.12 7.66 3.02
N SER A 85 2.81 6.61 3.78
CA SER A 85 2.47 5.28 3.27
C SER A 85 1.18 4.79 3.93
N LEU A 86 0.17 4.55 3.11
CA LEU A 86 -1.20 4.25 3.51
C LEU A 86 -1.69 2.97 2.87
N ARG A 87 -2.55 2.25 3.58
CA ARG A 87 -3.25 1.07 3.07
C ARG A 87 -4.74 1.16 3.27
N LYS A 88 -5.49 0.55 2.36
CA LYS A 88 -6.92 0.25 2.50
C LYS A 88 -7.13 -1.20 2.15
N PHE A 89 -7.81 -1.96 3.01
CA PHE A 89 -8.10 -3.37 2.75
C PHE A 89 -9.01 -3.55 1.54
N ASP A 90 -8.69 -4.56 0.73
CA ASP A 90 -9.47 -5.04 -0.41
C ASP A 90 -9.79 -6.52 -0.17
N GLY A 91 -10.80 -6.77 0.67
CA GLY A 91 -11.05 -8.09 1.23
C GLY A 91 -10.02 -8.49 2.28
N LYS A 92 -9.75 -9.79 2.38
CA LYS A 92 -8.86 -10.37 3.43
C LYS A 92 -7.40 -10.48 2.97
N ASP A 93 -7.21 -10.78 1.71
CA ASP A 93 -5.89 -11.16 1.18
C ASP A 93 -5.21 -10.02 0.45
N ARG A 94 -5.94 -8.97 0.06
CA ARG A 94 -5.39 -7.86 -0.72
C ARG A 94 -5.60 -6.51 -0.05
N GLN A 95 -4.81 -5.54 -0.47
CA GLN A 95 -4.91 -4.15 -0.05
C GLN A 95 -4.52 -3.22 -1.19
N TYR A 96 -5.14 -2.04 -1.20
CA TYR A 96 -4.62 -0.87 -1.90
C TYR A 96 -3.49 -0.29 -1.06
N HIS A 97 -2.30 -0.18 -1.62
CA HIS A 97 -1.17 0.51 -1.01
C HIS A 97 -0.93 1.81 -1.77
N LEU A 98 -0.89 2.93 -1.05
CA LEU A 98 -0.72 4.27 -1.58
C LEU A 98 0.45 4.95 -0.89
N ARG A 99 1.31 5.59 -1.68
CA ARG A 99 2.46 6.35 -1.21
C ARG A 99 2.40 7.78 -1.73
N ILE A 100 2.78 8.72 -0.86
CA ILE A 100 2.90 10.14 -1.19
C ILE A 100 4.34 10.55 -0.94
N PHE A 101 4.94 11.22 -1.92
CA PHE A 101 6.34 11.62 -1.93
C PHE A 101 6.52 13.10 -1.63
N LYS A 102 7.73 13.51 -1.22
CA LYS A 102 8.04 14.91 -0.85
C LYS A 102 7.74 15.93 -1.97
N ASP A 103 7.86 15.52 -3.22
CA ASP A 103 7.61 16.33 -4.43
C ASP A 103 6.13 16.36 -4.85
N GLY A 104 5.25 15.75 -4.07
CA GLY A 104 3.82 15.71 -4.35
C GLY A 104 3.42 14.58 -5.28
N GLU A 105 4.36 13.76 -5.77
CA GLU A 105 4.03 12.55 -6.53
C GLU A 105 3.25 11.56 -5.65
N ILE A 106 2.26 10.91 -6.25
CA ILE A 106 1.44 9.91 -5.60
C ILE A 106 1.50 8.64 -6.44
N ARG A 107 1.84 7.54 -5.80
CA ARG A 107 1.92 6.20 -6.39
C ARG A 107 1.01 5.24 -5.64
N GLY A 108 0.53 4.23 -6.33
CA GLY A 108 -0.32 3.23 -5.68
C GLY A 108 -0.60 2.02 -6.54
N HIS A 109 -0.68 0.88 -5.88
CA HIS A 109 -0.93 -0.43 -6.46
C HIS A 109 -1.76 -1.26 -5.49
N ASN A 110 -2.24 -2.40 -5.98
CA ASN A 110 -2.93 -3.39 -5.17
C ASN A 110 -2.05 -4.64 -5.04
N GLU A 111 -1.90 -5.13 -3.83
CA GLU A 111 -0.94 -6.16 -3.46
C GLU A 111 -1.52 -7.10 -2.41
N TYR A 112 -0.83 -8.21 -2.17
CA TYR A 112 -1.14 -9.04 -1.02
C TYR A 112 -0.92 -8.30 0.29
N THR A 113 -1.83 -8.53 1.23
CA THR A 113 -1.65 -8.07 2.60
C THR A 113 -0.48 -8.80 3.24
N PRO A 114 0.34 -8.11 4.07
CA PRO A 114 1.36 -8.80 4.85
C PRO A 114 0.73 -9.87 5.74
N GLU A 115 -0.52 -9.67 6.20
CA GLU A 115 -1.21 -10.61 7.09
C GLU A 115 -1.59 -11.94 6.42
N SER A 116 -1.85 -11.94 5.11
CA SER A 116 -2.20 -13.15 4.35
C SER A 116 -0.96 -13.82 3.76
N HIS A 117 -0.07 -13.04 3.15
CA HIS A 117 1.10 -13.52 2.41
C HIS A 117 2.34 -12.63 2.68
N PRO A 118 2.98 -12.75 3.85
CA PRO A 118 4.05 -11.83 4.28
C PRO A 118 5.27 -11.85 3.37
N ILE A 119 5.68 -13.04 2.89
CA ILE A 119 6.84 -13.18 2.00
C ILE A 119 6.56 -12.54 0.64
N TRP A 120 5.39 -12.81 0.07
CA TRP A 120 4.99 -12.25 -1.23
C TRP A 120 4.80 -10.73 -1.18
N HIS A 121 4.25 -10.23 -0.08
CA HIS A 121 4.16 -8.80 0.17
C HIS A 121 5.54 -8.14 0.18
N LEU A 122 6.52 -8.70 0.91
CA LEU A 122 7.88 -8.16 0.96
C LEU A 122 8.68 -8.33 -0.33
N GLN A 123 8.38 -9.37 -1.12
CA GLN A 123 8.98 -9.62 -2.43
C GLN A 123 8.26 -8.91 -3.57
N GLU A 124 7.23 -8.11 -3.28
CA GLU A 124 6.47 -7.35 -4.28
C GLU A 124 5.88 -8.25 -5.39
N VAL A 125 5.39 -9.43 -4.99
CA VAL A 125 4.76 -10.38 -5.92
C VAL A 125 3.33 -9.94 -6.21
N ASP A 126 2.94 -10.01 -7.49
CA ASP A 126 1.59 -9.73 -7.98
C ASP A 126 1.07 -8.31 -7.65
N LEU A 127 1.93 -7.30 -7.85
CA LEU A 127 1.53 -5.90 -7.78
C LEU A 127 0.67 -5.54 -9.00
N ILE A 128 -0.60 -5.21 -8.75
CA ILE A 128 -1.57 -4.87 -9.78
C ILE A 128 -1.81 -3.36 -9.80
N SER A 129 -1.73 -2.76 -10.99
CA SER A 129 -2.21 -1.41 -11.18
C SER A 129 -3.72 -1.36 -10.99
N LYS A 130 -4.19 -0.58 -10.01
CA LYS A 130 -5.61 -0.26 -9.78
C LYS A 130 -5.86 1.23 -9.97
N ARG A 131 -5.22 1.80 -11.00
CA ARG A 131 -5.17 3.25 -11.25
C ARG A 131 -6.55 3.90 -11.21
N GLU A 132 -7.54 3.30 -11.87
CA GLU A 132 -8.91 3.82 -11.94
C GLU A 132 -9.57 3.91 -10.55
N ASP A 133 -9.35 2.91 -9.69
CA ASP A 133 -9.89 2.93 -8.33
C ASP A 133 -9.21 3.99 -7.48
N PHE A 134 -7.89 4.14 -7.61
CA PHE A 134 -7.16 5.23 -6.96
C PHE A 134 -7.63 6.61 -7.44
N GLN A 135 -7.90 6.78 -8.73
CA GLN A 135 -8.43 8.04 -9.26
C GLN A 135 -9.82 8.35 -8.68
N LYS A 136 -10.67 7.35 -8.43
CA LYS A 136 -11.94 7.54 -7.72
C LYS A 136 -11.71 7.99 -6.28
N PHE A 137 -10.78 7.35 -5.55
CA PHE A 137 -10.45 7.74 -4.17
C PHE A 137 -9.86 9.16 -4.10
N LEU A 138 -9.13 9.58 -5.14
CA LEU A 138 -8.38 10.83 -5.19
C LEU A 138 -9.06 11.91 -6.05
N ASN A 139 -10.33 11.73 -6.40
CA ASN A 139 -11.02 12.62 -7.31
C ASN A 139 -11.01 14.07 -6.78
N GLY A 140 -10.54 15.03 -7.59
CA GLY A 140 -10.42 16.44 -7.21
C GLY A 140 -9.24 16.77 -6.27
N TRP A 141 -8.42 15.78 -5.89
CA TRP A 141 -7.23 15.97 -5.05
C TRP A 141 -5.92 15.91 -5.81
N ILE A 142 -5.94 15.34 -7.02
CA ILE A 142 -4.74 15.11 -7.81
C ILE A 142 -4.88 15.65 -9.22
N VAL A 143 -3.73 15.94 -9.82
CA VAL A 143 -3.56 16.00 -11.27
C VAL A 143 -3.12 14.60 -11.71
N PRO A 144 -3.96 13.83 -12.43
CA PRO A 144 -3.61 12.48 -12.86
C PRO A 144 -2.38 12.50 -13.77
N ALA A 145 -1.47 11.55 -13.56
CA ALA A 145 -0.37 11.34 -14.50
C ALA A 145 -0.91 10.91 -15.90
N PRO A 146 -0.16 11.12 -16.98
CA PRO A 146 -0.47 10.51 -18.27
C PRO A 146 -0.60 8.99 -18.12
N ILE A 147 -1.42 8.37 -18.96
CA ILE A 147 -1.51 6.91 -19.02
C ILE A 147 -0.16 6.42 -19.57
N SER A 148 0.72 5.95 -18.70
CA SER A 148 1.84 5.13 -19.12
C SER A 148 1.28 3.73 -19.38
N GLU A 149 1.37 3.24 -20.61
CA GLU A 149 1.09 1.84 -20.89
C GLU A 149 1.91 0.96 -19.94
N PRO A 150 1.33 -0.10 -19.35
CA PRO A 150 2.12 -1.03 -18.55
C PRO A 150 3.22 -1.58 -19.47
N ASN A 151 4.48 -1.42 -19.09
CA ASN A 151 5.57 -2.12 -19.76
C ASN A 151 5.26 -3.62 -19.61
N PRO A 152 4.91 -4.33 -20.70
CA PRO A 152 4.83 -5.78 -20.63
C PRO A 152 6.26 -6.25 -20.34
N GLU A 153 6.40 -7.18 -19.39
CA GLU A 153 7.66 -7.84 -19.04
C GLU A 153 8.60 -7.03 -18.13
N LYS A 154 8.59 -7.40 -16.84
CA LYS A 154 9.74 -8.02 -16.15
C LYS A 154 9.22 -8.92 -15.04
#